data_AF-F9UHU5-F1
#
_entry.id   AF-F9UHU5-F1
#
_cell.length_a   1.000
_cell.length_b   1.000
_cell.length_c   1.000
_cell.angle_alpha   90.00
_cell.angle_beta   90.00
_cell.angle_gamma   90.00
#
_symmetry.space_group_name_H-M   'P 1'
#
loop_
_entity.id
_entity.type
_entity.pdbx_description
1 polymer ?
#
loop_
_entity_poly.entity_id
_entity_poly.type
_entity_poly.pdbx_seq_one_letter_code
_entity_poly.pdbx_strand_id
1 'polypeptide(L)'
;MLDWFDAGSRVLEGGRTPELFPPLDDAQAQRVWLAGFAGAWAEGGSDEAAEDALVAALGGRPTLLRQLWELGPGKIARRWS
;
A
#
# COMPACT_ATOMS: atom_id res chain seq x y z
N MET A 1 -14.95 9.05 -7.79
CA MET A 1 -14.39 8.83 -6.44
C MET A 1 -13.23 7.88 -6.66
N LEU A 2 -11.99 8.30 -6.39
CA LEU A 2 -10.86 7.38 -6.57
C LEU A 2 -11.07 6.22 -5.61
N ASP A 3 -11.07 4.99 -6.10
CA ASP A 3 -11.07 3.85 -5.20
C ASP A 3 -9.68 3.71 -4.57
N TRP A 4 -9.63 3.30 -3.31
CA TRP A 4 -8.36 3.20 -2.59
C TRP A 4 -7.47 2.09 -3.13
N PHE A 5 -8.04 1.10 -3.83
CA PHE A 5 -7.31 -0.04 -4.38
C PHE A 5 -6.41 0.43 -5.53
N ASP A 6 -7.00 1.07 -6.54
CA ASP A 6 -6.33 1.74 -7.64
C ASP A 6 -5.30 2.76 -7.14
N ALA A 7 -5.62 3.50 -6.07
CA ALA A 7 -4.70 4.47 -5.49
C ALA A 7 -3.42 3.79 -4.99
N GLY A 8 -3.54 2.63 -4.34
CA GLY A 8 -2.40 1.81 -3.92
C GLY A 8 -1.58 1.31 -5.08
N SER A 9 -2.23 0.80 -6.14
CA SER A 9 -1.55 0.34 -7.36
C SER A 9 -0.79 1.48 -8.04
N ARG A 10 -1.42 2.65 -8.21
CA ARG A 10 -0.80 3.84 -8.82
C ARG A 10 0.41 4.36 -8.04
N VAL A 11 0.44 4.20 -6.72
CA VAL A 11 1.60 4.59 -5.91
C VAL A 11 2.79 3.70 -6.21
N LEU A 12 2.59 2.38 -6.37
CA LEU A 12 3.67 1.50 -6.79
C LEU A 12 4.21 1.89 -8.18
N GLU A 13 3.33 2.25 -9.11
CA GLU A 13 3.67 2.72 -10.46
C GLU A 13 4.38 4.10 -10.50
N GLY A 14 4.60 4.72 -9.34
CA GLY A 14 5.34 5.98 -9.21
C GLY A 14 4.49 7.22 -8.92
N GLY A 15 3.18 7.06 -8.73
CA GLY A 15 2.29 8.13 -8.30
C GLY A 15 2.65 8.65 -6.91
N ARG A 16 2.70 9.98 -6.73
CA ARG A 16 3.12 10.63 -5.46
C ARG A 16 2.20 11.75 -5.00
N THR A 17 1.06 11.95 -5.66
CA THR A 17 0.15 13.03 -5.31
C THR A 17 -0.59 12.74 -3.99
N PRO A 18 -0.88 13.76 -3.16
CA PRO A 18 -1.44 13.56 -1.81
C PRO A 18 -2.74 12.74 -1.78
N GLU A 19 -3.59 12.87 -2.81
CA GLU A 19 -4.86 12.16 -2.95
C GLU A 19 -4.72 10.65 -3.18
N LEU A 20 -3.51 10.18 -3.50
CA LEU A 20 -3.23 8.74 -3.63
C LEU A 20 -2.97 8.06 -2.29
N PHE A 21 -2.88 8.80 -1.19
CA PHE A 21 -2.60 8.24 0.13
C PHE A 21 -3.87 8.18 0.97
N PRO A 22 -4.17 7.05 1.61
CA PRO A 22 -5.35 6.92 2.45
C PRO A 22 -5.22 7.83 3.68
N PRO A 23 -6.33 8.31 4.23
CA PRO A 23 -6.32 9.10 5.45
C PRO A 23 -5.73 8.30 6.62
N LEU A 24 -5.15 9.04 7.58
CA LEU A 24 -4.75 8.46 8.86
C LEU A 24 -6.00 8.00 9.62
N ASP A 25 -5.82 6.97 10.43
CA ASP A 25 -6.86 6.39 11.30
C ASP A 25 -8.09 5.81 10.59
N ASP A 26 -8.07 5.72 9.25
CA ASP A 26 -9.06 5.00 8.46
C ASP A 26 -8.53 3.60 8.08
N ALA A 27 -8.72 2.65 8.98
CA ALA A 27 -8.27 1.28 8.79
C ALA A 27 -8.92 0.59 7.57
N GLN A 28 -10.10 1.03 7.10
CA GLN A 28 -10.75 0.43 5.94
C GLN A 28 -10.09 0.94 4.66
N ALA A 29 -9.94 2.26 4.51
CA ALA A 29 -9.23 2.86 3.39
C ALA A 29 -7.80 2.32 3.28
N GLN A 30 -7.10 2.23 4.41
CA GLN A 30 -5.73 1.72 4.48
C GLN A 30 -5.62 0.25 4.07
N ARG A 31 -6.58 -0.61 4.46
CA ARG A 31 -6.59 -2.02 4.03
C ARG A 31 -6.81 -2.16 2.52
N VAL A 32 -7.78 -1.42 1.97
CA VAL A 32 -8.08 -1.46 0.54
C VAL A 32 -6.90 -0.93 -0.26
N TRP A 33 -6.28 0.15 0.20
CA TRP A 33 -5.06 0.71 -0.38
C TRP A 33 -3.89 -0.27 -0.36
N LEU A 34 -3.64 -0.90 0.79
CA LEU A 34 -2.56 -1.86 0.93
C LEU A 34 -2.77 -3.10 0.04
N ALA A 35 -4.02 -3.52 -0.16
CA ALA A 35 -4.34 -4.62 -1.08
C ALA A 35 -4.02 -4.27 -2.53
N GLY A 36 -4.34 -3.06 -2.99
CA GLY A 36 -4.02 -2.62 -4.36
C GLY A 36 -2.52 -2.44 -4.59
N PHE A 37 -1.81 -1.89 -3.60
CA PHE A 37 -0.35 -1.80 -3.63
C PHE A 37 0.29 -3.20 -3.72
N ALA A 38 -0.13 -4.14 -2.86
CA ALA A 38 0.39 -5.50 -2.85
C ALA A 38 0.06 -6.26 -4.14
N GLY A 39 -1.14 -6.05 -4.70
CA GLY A 39 -1.54 -6.63 -5.97
C GLY A 39 -0.65 -6.18 -7.12
N ALA A 40 -0.43 -4.88 -7.27
CA ALA A 40 0.46 -4.33 -8.28
C ALA A 40 1.91 -4.81 -8.11
N TRP A 41 2.37 -5.01 -6.86
CA TRP A 41 3.71 -5.53 -6.59
C TRP A 41 3.84 -6.98 -7.02
N ALA A 42 2.83 -7.81 -6.71
CA ALA A 42 2.80 -9.21 -7.11
C ALA A 42 2.75 -9.38 -8.64
N GLU A 43 2.03 -8.50 -9.35
CA GLU A 43 1.96 -8.50 -10.81
C GLU A 43 3.24 -7.99 -11.47
N GLY A 44 3.91 -7.00 -10.86
CA GLY A 44 5.14 -6.41 -11.38
C GLY A 44 6.35 -7.34 -11.37
N GLY A 45 6.29 -8.46 -10.65
CA GLY A 45 7.35 -9.47 -10.63
C GLY A 45 8.69 -8.95 -10.09
N SER A 46 8.65 -7.97 -9.18
CA SER A 46 9.86 -7.36 -8.62
C SER A 46 10.60 -8.33 -7.69
N ASP A 47 11.92 -8.41 -7.82
CA ASP A 47 12.80 -9.10 -6.86
C ASP A 47 12.94 -8.33 -5.53
N GLU A 48 12.50 -7.06 -5.50
CA GLU A 48 12.46 -6.25 -4.28
C GLU A 48 11.38 -6.76 -3.33
N ALA A 49 11.69 -6.85 -2.03
CA ALA A 49 10.70 -7.19 -1.03
C ALA A 49 9.55 -6.17 -1.02
N ALA A 50 8.31 -6.64 -0.94
CA ALA A 50 7.12 -5.78 -0.90
C ALA A 50 7.20 -4.70 0.21
N GLU A 51 7.88 -5.03 1.32
CA GLU A 51 8.09 -4.12 2.45
C GLU A 51 9.04 -2.97 2.10
N ASP A 52 10.12 -3.24 1.35
CA ASP A 52 11.07 -2.22 0.90
C ASP A 52 10.42 -1.26 -0.10
N ALA A 53 9.66 -1.82 -1.05
CA ALA A 53 8.86 -1.03 -1.99
C ALA A 53 7.85 -0.13 -1.27
N LEU A 54 7.20 -0.66 -0.21
CA LEU A 54 6.24 0.10 0.59
C LEU A 54 6.91 1.23 1.38
N VAL A 55 8.08 0.97 1.97
CA VAL A 55 8.89 1.99 2.67
C VAL A 55 9.31 3.10 1.70
N ALA A 56 9.79 2.74 0.52
CA ALA A 56 10.20 3.70 -0.51
C ALA A 56 9.01 4.54 -1.01
N ALA A 57 7.86 3.90 -1.24
CA ALA A 57 6.63 4.56 -1.67
C ALA A 57 6.08 5.56 -0.64
N LEU A 58 6.24 5.27 0.65
CA LEU A 58 5.78 6.09 1.77
C LEU A 58 6.85 7.04 2.32
N GLY A 59 7.91 7.30 1.54
CA GLY A 59 8.91 8.31 1.86
C GLY A 59 8.26 9.62 2.31
N GLY A 60 8.62 10.09 3.51
CA GLY A 60 8.07 11.30 4.13
C GLY A 60 6.71 11.12 4.83
N ARG A 61 6.18 9.90 4.95
CA ARG A 61 4.88 9.60 5.62
C ARG A 61 5.02 8.54 6.74
N PRO A 62 5.87 8.78 7.75
CA PRO A 62 6.18 7.77 8.78
C PRO A 62 4.97 7.34 9.61
N THR A 63 4.01 8.25 9.87
CA THR A 63 2.79 7.93 10.62
C THR A 63 1.89 6.96 9.87
N LEU A 64 1.73 7.16 8.55
CA LEU A 64 0.93 6.27 7.71
C LEU A 64 1.61 4.91 7.56
N LEU A 65 2.92 4.88 7.35
CA LEU A 65 3.70 3.64 7.29
C LEU A 65 3.51 2.79 8.56
N ARG A 66 3.59 3.41 9.75
CA ARG A 66 3.33 2.71 11.02
C ARG A 66 1.93 2.09 11.06
N GLN A 67 0.90 2.83 10.66
CA GLN A 67 -0.48 2.32 10.68
C GLN A 67 -0.67 1.16 9.69
N LEU A 68 -0.05 1.23 8.52
CA LEU A 68 -0.08 0.14 7.54
C LEU A 68 0.63 -1.12 8.05
N TRP A 69 1.72 -0.98 8.80
CA TRP A 69 2.38 -2.12 9.45
C TRP A 69 1.53 -2.79 10.53
N GLU A 70 0.73 -2.04 11.29
CA GLU A 70 -0.21 -2.59 12.26
C GLU A 70 -1.30 -3.47 11.60
N LEU A 71 -1.64 -3.17 10.34
CA LEU A 71 -2.53 -3.98 9.52
C LEU A 71 -1.85 -5.26 8.99
N GLY A 72 -0.54 -5.18 8.75
CA GLY A 72 0.34 -6.31 8.40
C GLY A 72 0.26 -6.72 6.94
N PRO A 73 1.28 -6.46 6.10
CA PRO A 73 1.31 -6.95 4.71
C PRO A 73 1.27 -8.49 4.65
N GLY A 74 1.95 -9.18 5.58
CA GLY A 74 1.92 -10.64 5.68
C GLY A 74 0.58 -11.26 6.11
N LYS A 75 -0.37 -10.48 6.65
CA LYS A 75 -1.74 -10.95 6.93
C LYS A 75 -2.64 -10.92 5.68
N ILE A 76 -2.29 -10.09 4.69
CA ILE A 76 -3.02 -10.01 3.41
C ILE A 76 -2.62 -11.19 2.52
N ALA A 77 -1.32 -11.51 2.44
CA ALA A 77 -0.82 -12.64 1.66
C ALA A 77 -1.38 -14.01 2.13
N ARG A 78 -1.60 -14.22 3.43
CA ARG A 78 -2.17 -15.47 3.98
C ARG A 78 -3.69 -15.61 3.82
N ARG A 79 -4.39 -14.58 3.38
CA ARG A 79 -5.86 -14.61 3.26
C ARG A 79 -6.35 -15.06 1.88
N TRP A 80 -5.41 -15.30 0.95
CA TRP A 80 -5.65 -15.68 -0.44
C TRP A 80 -4.89 -16.96 -0.85
N SER A 81 -4.34 -17.69 0.12
CA SER A 81 -3.71 -19.01 -0.03
C SER A 81 -4.60 -20.12 0.51
#